data_AF-A0A1Z4C0U1-F1
#
_entry.id   AF-A0A1Z4C0U1-F1
#
_cell.length_a   1.000
_cell.length_b   1.000
_cell.length_c   1.000
_cell.angle_alpha   90.00
_cell.angle_beta   90.00
_cell.angle_gamma   90.00
#
_symmetry.space_group_name_H-M   'P 1'
#
loop_
_entity.id
_entity.type
_entity.pdbx_description
1 polymer ?
#
loop_
_entity_poly.entity_id
_entity_poly.type
_entity_poly.pdbx_seq_one_letter_code
_entity_poly.pdbx_strand_id
1 'polypeptide(L)'
;MPETAAFQIIATNDGKQYFFGDLLNDALANNQHSVWGLAAGAAQRAGANEFPDINEIFQHTASVLGGEQFGIPRISENNRASDTPINYLKAIWPLFFPTVKLFCPNPVDWPILYGLAIQEAIEAGKSVIDPSLALKIVMESAVPMSKVDLANL
;
A
#
# COMPACT_ATOMS: atom_id res chain seq x y z
N MET A 1 -4.05 -1.20 31.70
CA MET A 1 -4.40 -1.97 30.48
C MET A 1 -3.10 -2.61 30.01
N PRO A 2 -3.04 -3.93 29.77
CA PRO A 2 -1.81 -4.52 29.28
C PRO A 2 -1.51 -3.92 27.92
N GLU A 3 -0.24 -3.67 27.70
CA GLU A 3 0.41 -3.16 26.49
C GLU A 3 0.11 -4.13 25.33
N THR A 4 -1.09 -4.01 24.77
CA THR A 4 -1.67 -4.96 23.82
C THR A 4 -0.96 -4.86 22.49
N ALA A 5 -0.54 -6.02 21.96
CA ALA A 5 0.16 -6.26 20.70
C ALA A 5 0.08 -5.11 19.67
N ALA A 6 1.24 -4.71 19.15
CA ALA A 6 1.42 -3.68 18.13
C ALA A 6 0.48 -3.83 16.90
N PHE A 7 0.02 -5.06 16.65
CA PHE A 7 -0.97 -5.37 15.62
C PHE A 7 -2.10 -6.26 16.17
N GLN A 8 -3.31 -6.02 15.69
CA GLN A 8 -4.46 -6.92 15.79
C GLN A 8 -4.40 -7.93 14.65
N ILE A 9 -4.51 -9.22 14.98
CA ILE A 9 -4.52 -10.31 13.99
C ILE A 9 -5.97 -10.72 13.74
N ILE A 10 -6.41 -10.66 12.49
CA ILE A 10 -7.73 -11.10 12.04
C ILE A 10 -7.57 -12.37 11.24
N ALA A 11 -8.16 -13.47 11.73
CA ALA A 11 -8.32 -14.69 10.95
C ALA A 11 -9.61 -14.62 10.13
N THR A 12 -9.53 -15.01 8.87
CA THR A 12 -10.63 -14.95 7.91
C THR A 12 -11.06 -16.33 7.47
N ASN A 13 -12.23 -16.40 6.82
CA ASN A 13 -12.86 -17.65 6.40
C ASN A 13 -12.06 -18.41 5.32
N ASP A 14 -11.11 -17.75 4.65
CA ASP A 14 -10.16 -18.37 3.72
C ASP A 14 -8.97 -19.06 4.41
N GLY A 15 -8.95 -19.06 5.75
CA GLY A 15 -7.90 -19.67 6.56
C GLY A 15 -6.63 -18.84 6.69
N LYS A 16 -6.61 -17.61 6.15
CA LYS A 16 -5.47 -16.70 6.25
C LYS A 16 -5.58 -15.78 7.46
N GLN A 17 -4.45 -15.13 7.76
CA GLN A 17 -4.34 -14.13 8.81
C GLN A 17 -3.96 -12.78 8.22
N TYR A 18 -4.52 -11.72 8.79
CA TYR A 18 -4.32 -10.35 8.38
C TYR A 18 -3.98 -9.45 9.56
N PHE A 19 -3.12 -8.46 9.35
CA PHE A 19 -2.65 -7.53 10.37
C PHE A 19 -3.36 -6.18 10.28
N PHE A 20 -3.86 -5.70 11.40
CA PHE A 20 -4.47 -4.38 11.57
C PHE A 20 -3.84 -3.65 12.75
N GLY A 21 -4.00 -2.33 12.84
CA GLY A 21 -3.53 -1.54 13.97
C GLY A 21 -3.09 -0.15 13.58
N ASP A 22 -3.00 0.72 14.58
CA ASP A 22 -2.71 2.15 14.39
C ASP A 22 -1.33 2.36 13.77
N LEU A 23 -0.32 1.56 14.15
CA LEU A 23 1.02 1.66 13.55
C LEU A 23 1.02 1.41 12.03
N LEU A 24 0.19 0.49 11.52
CA LEU A 24 0.06 0.29 10.07
C LEU A 24 -0.66 1.47 9.40
N ASN A 25 -1.70 1.98 10.05
CA ASN A 25 -2.47 3.10 9.52
C ASN A 25 -1.64 4.40 9.54
N ASP A 26 -0.78 4.58 10.54
CA ASP A 26 0.14 5.70 10.65
C ASP A 26 1.21 5.68 9.57
N ALA A 27 1.78 4.50 9.29
CA ALA A 27 2.72 4.30 8.19
C ALA A 27 2.09 4.56 6.81
N LEU A 28 0.80 4.27 6.65
CA LEU A 28 0.08 4.42 5.38
C LEU A 28 -0.52 5.80 5.17
N ALA A 29 -1.06 6.45 6.20
CA ALA A 29 -1.99 7.58 6.04
C ALA A 29 -1.84 8.74 7.04
N ASN A 30 -1.54 8.48 8.32
CA ASN A 30 -1.79 9.49 9.36
C ASN A 30 -0.67 10.52 9.59
N ASN A 31 0.37 10.57 8.75
CA ASN A 31 1.41 11.61 8.86
C ASN A 31 1.99 12.04 7.50
N GLN A 32 2.71 13.16 7.47
CA GLN A 32 3.26 13.74 6.23
C GLN A 32 4.31 12.86 5.53
N HIS A 33 4.97 11.97 6.26
CA HIS A 33 5.94 11.00 5.74
C HIS A 33 5.31 9.62 5.49
N SER A 34 4.01 9.48 5.68
CA SER A 34 3.29 8.26 5.34
C SER A 34 3.31 8.03 3.83
N VAL A 35 3.01 6.80 3.41
CA VAL A 35 2.89 6.45 1.99
C VAL A 35 1.92 7.40 1.27
N TRP A 36 0.76 7.67 1.88
CA TRP A 36 -0.20 8.66 1.38
C TRP A 36 0.42 10.04 1.27
N GLY A 37 1.01 10.58 2.35
CA GLY A 37 1.55 11.94 2.36
C GLY A 37 2.58 12.17 1.26
N LEU A 38 3.48 11.20 1.06
CA LEU A 38 4.52 11.27 0.03
C LEU A 38 3.94 11.08 -1.39
N ALA A 39 3.10 10.06 -1.60
CA ALA A 39 2.51 9.77 -2.90
C ALA A 39 1.55 10.88 -3.36
N ALA A 40 0.70 11.37 -2.46
CA ALA A 40 -0.26 12.45 -2.70
C ALA A 40 0.46 13.76 -3.05
N GLY A 41 1.56 14.05 -2.34
CA GLY A 41 2.42 15.20 -2.66
C GLY A 41 3.06 15.11 -4.05
N ALA A 42 3.54 13.93 -4.46
CA ALA A 42 4.06 13.75 -5.81
C ALA A 42 2.97 13.83 -6.88
N ALA A 43 1.82 13.19 -6.67
CA ALA A 43 0.69 13.25 -7.58
C ALA A 43 0.25 14.71 -7.80
N GLN A 44 0.18 15.51 -6.73
CA GLN A 44 -0.14 16.93 -6.82
C GLN A 44 0.85 17.69 -7.71
N ARG A 45 2.16 17.50 -7.48
CA ARG A 45 3.21 18.16 -8.28
C ARG A 45 3.21 17.72 -9.73
N ALA A 46 2.83 16.47 -9.98
CA ALA A 46 2.69 15.91 -11.32
C ALA A 46 1.42 16.39 -12.05
N GLY A 47 0.50 17.09 -11.36
CA GLY A 47 -0.70 17.69 -11.96
C GLY A 47 -2.02 16.99 -11.61
N ALA A 48 -2.07 16.17 -10.56
CA ALA A 48 -3.32 15.56 -10.09
C ALA A 48 -4.30 16.64 -9.64
N ASN A 49 -5.52 16.56 -10.15
CA ASN A 49 -6.63 17.45 -9.79
C ASN A 49 -7.63 16.77 -8.84
N GLU A 50 -7.59 15.44 -8.74
CA GLU A 50 -8.46 14.64 -7.89
C GLU A 50 -7.66 13.63 -7.09
N PHE A 51 -8.08 13.37 -5.87
CA PHE A 51 -7.40 12.48 -4.93
C PHE A 51 -8.41 11.41 -4.52
N PRO A 52 -8.01 10.12 -4.49
CA PRO A 52 -8.92 9.08 -4.07
C PRO A 52 -9.25 9.26 -2.57
N ASP A 53 -10.47 8.89 -2.17
CA ASP A 53 -10.84 8.90 -0.77
C ASP A 53 -10.12 7.75 -0.05
N ILE A 54 -9.07 8.07 0.70
CA ILE A 54 -8.28 7.08 1.41
C ILE A 54 -9.10 6.34 2.48
N ASN A 55 -10.07 7.01 3.13
CA ASN A 55 -10.92 6.37 4.12
C ASN A 55 -11.84 5.35 3.45
N GLU A 56 -12.36 5.68 2.28
CA GLU A 56 -13.15 4.75 1.47
C GLU A 56 -12.32 3.53 1.05
N ILE A 57 -11.04 3.71 0.67
CA ILE A 57 -10.13 2.59 0.35
C ILE A 57 -9.93 1.68 1.58
N PHE A 58 -9.72 2.25 2.77
CA PHE A 58 -9.61 1.46 4.00
C PHE A 58 -10.90 0.70 4.32
N GLN A 59 -12.06 1.36 4.21
CA GLN A 59 -13.36 0.75 4.45
C GLN A 59 -13.63 -0.39 3.46
N HIS A 60 -13.37 -0.16 2.18
CA HIS A 60 -13.51 -1.18 1.15
C HIS A 60 -12.60 -2.37 1.43
N THR A 61 -11.31 -2.13 1.69
CA THR A 61 -10.32 -3.18 2.00
C THR A 61 -10.77 -4.05 3.17
N ALA A 62 -11.30 -3.43 4.23
CA ALA A 62 -11.84 -4.17 5.38
C ALA A 62 -13.10 -4.98 5.01
N SER A 63 -13.98 -4.44 4.16
CA SER A 63 -15.22 -5.10 3.75
C SER A 63 -15.02 -6.34 2.87
N VAL A 64 -13.91 -6.39 2.11
CA VAL A 64 -13.59 -7.52 1.20
C VAL A 64 -12.47 -8.41 1.73
N LEU A 65 -12.05 -8.24 2.99
CA LEU A 65 -10.95 -8.97 3.60
C LEU A 65 -11.14 -10.49 3.49
N GLY A 66 -10.13 -11.20 2.96
CA GLY A 66 -10.17 -12.65 2.73
C GLY A 66 -11.09 -13.11 1.58
N GLY A 67 -11.70 -12.18 0.83
CA GLY A 67 -12.53 -12.47 -0.34
C GLY A 67 -11.78 -12.34 -1.66
N GLU A 68 -12.43 -12.72 -2.77
CA GLU A 68 -11.84 -12.68 -4.13
C GLU A 68 -11.46 -11.27 -4.61
N GLN A 69 -12.12 -10.24 -4.07
CA GLN A 69 -11.85 -8.84 -4.39
C GLN A 69 -10.73 -8.24 -3.53
N PHE A 70 -10.22 -8.96 -2.54
CA PHE A 70 -9.18 -8.46 -1.65
C PHE A 70 -7.90 -8.16 -2.43
N GLY A 71 -7.42 -6.92 -2.33
CA GLY A 71 -6.18 -6.50 -2.97
C GLY A 71 -6.27 -6.32 -4.48
N ILE A 72 -7.47 -6.29 -5.06
CA ILE A 72 -7.67 -6.02 -6.49
C ILE A 72 -7.96 -4.53 -6.69
N PRO A 73 -7.07 -3.75 -7.33
CA PRO A 73 -7.28 -2.32 -7.49
C PRO A 73 -8.53 -1.99 -8.32
N ARG A 74 -9.38 -1.09 -7.81
CA ARG A 74 -10.64 -0.67 -8.47
C ARG A 74 -10.38 0.40 -9.53
N ILE A 75 -9.76 -0.02 -10.63
CA ILE A 75 -9.39 0.81 -11.78
C ILE A 75 -9.94 0.21 -13.09
N SER A 76 -10.03 1.05 -14.13
CA SER A 76 -10.51 0.63 -15.46
C SER A 76 -9.62 -0.45 -16.07
N GLU A 77 -10.20 -1.34 -16.89
CA GLU A 77 -9.49 -2.47 -17.49
C GLU A 77 -8.26 -2.07 -18.30
N ASN A 78 -8.33 -0.95 -19.04
CA ASN A 78 -7.20 -0.43 -19.84
C ASN A 78 -5.98 -0.02 -19.00
N ASN A 79 -6.16 0.14 -17.69
CA ASN A 79 -5.11 0.59 -16.76
C ASN A 79 -4.70 -0.52 -15.76
N ARG A 80 -5.24 -1.73 -15.91
CA ARG A 80 -4.89 -2.86 -15.04
C ARG A 80 -3.48 -3.34 -15.37
N ALA A 81 -2.72 -3.60 -14.32
CA ALA A 81 -1.45 -4.32 -14.44
C ALA A 81 -1.69 -5.75 -14.93
N SER A 82 -0.64 -6.38 -15.46
CA SER A 82 -0.72 -7.75 -15.98
C SER A 82 -0.97 -8.80 -14.90
N ASP A 83 -0.71 -8.47 -13.63
CA ASP A 83 -0.90 -9.36 -12.49
C ASP A 83 -1.42 -8.58 -11.26
N THR A 84 -1.74 -9.31 -10.19
CA THR A 84 -2.28 -8.78 -8.94
C THR A 84 -1.18 -8.24 -8.02
N PRO A 85 -1.49 -7.23 -7.17
CA PRO A 85 -0.55 -6.72 -6.17
C PRO A 85 0.07 -7.81 -5.28
N ILE A 86 -0.71 -8.84 -4.93
CA ILE A 86 -0.21 -9.94 -4.09
C ILE A 86 0.85 -10.79 -4.79
N ASN A 87 0.69 -11.03 -6.10
CA ASN A 87 1.68 -11.79 -6.88
C ASN A 87 2.95 -10.97 -7.09
N TYR A 88 2.82 -9.66 -7.35
CA TYR A 88 3.97 -8.76 -7.35
C TYR A 88 4.69 -8.77 -5.99
N LEU A 89 3.96 -8.63 -4.88
CA LEU A 89 4.54 -8.65 -3.55
C LEU A 89 5.31 -9.96 -3.29
N LYS A 90 4.73 -11.12 -3.62
CA LYS A 90 5.37 -12.43 -3.49
C LYS A 90 6.66 -12.55 -4.31
N ALA A 91 6.67 -12.06 -5.55
CA ALA A 91 7.82 -12.15 -6.43
C ALA A 91 8.94 -11.16 -6.07
N ILE A 92 8.55 -9.94 -5.67
CA ILE A 92 9.44 -8.78 -5.56
C ILE A 92 10.00 -8.67 -4.13
N TRP A 93 9.19 -8.93 -3.10
CA TRP A 93 9.61 -8.76 -1.71
C TRP A 93 10.90 -9.49 -1.34
N PRO A 94 11.10 -10.78 -1.69
CA PRO A 94 12.34 -11.49 -1.34
C PRO A 94 13.61 -10.87 -1.96
N LEU A 95 13.47 -10.20 -3.11
CA LEU A 95 14.59 -9.56 -3.81
C LEU A 95 14.94 -8.20 -3.19
N PHE A 96 13.94 -7.41 -2.81
CA PHE A 96 14.15 -6.05 -2.30
C PHE A 96 14.36 -5.98 -0.79
N PHE A 97 13.81 -6.94 -0.03
CA PHE A 97 13.87 -6.91 1.43
C PHE A 97 15.30 -6.85 2.00
N PRO A 98 16.30 -7.59 1.48
CA PRO A 98 17.68 -7.44 1.94
C PRO A 98 18.24 -6.04 1.72
N THR A 99 17.93 -5.43 0.56
CA THR A 99 18.36 -4.07 0.21
C THR A 99 17.71 -3.02 1.10
N VAL A 100 16.41 -3.16 1.38
CA VAL A 100 15.68 -2.26 2.30
C VAL A 100 16.27 -2.33 3.70
N LYS A 101 16.58 -3.52 4.21
CA LYS A 101 17.24 -3.66 5.52
C LYS A 101 18.63 -3.04 5.57
N LEU A 102 19.36 -3.07 4.46
CA LEU A 102 20.69 -2.47 4.37
C LEU A 102 20.64 -0.94 4.44
N PHE A 103 19.70 -0.32 3.71
CA PHE A 103 19.56 1.14 3.68
C PHE A 103 18.78 1.72 4.86
N CYS A 104 17.79 0.97 5.37
CA CYS A 104 16.91 1.37 6.46
C CYS A 104 16.93 0.28 7.55
N PRO A 105 17.89 0.33 8.49
CA PRO A 105 17.99 -0.66 9.56
C PRO A 105 16.78 -0.65 10.50
N ASN A 106 16.11 0.51 10.65
CA ASN A 106 14.91 0.65 11.47
C ASN A 106 13.65 0.46 10.60
N PRO A 107 12.77 -0.52 10.92
CA PRO A 107 11.55 -0.79 10.15
C PRO A 107 10.60 0.40 10.03
N VAL A 108 10.63 1.34 10.97
CA VAL A 108 9.78 2.55 10.91
C VAL A 108 10.12 3.45 9.72
N ASP A 109 11.31 3.31 9.14
CA ASP A 109 11.77 4.10 8.00
C ASP A 109 11.40 3.46 6.64
N TRP A 110 10.97 2.18 6.63
CA TRP A 110 10.65 1.48 5.38
C TRP A 110 9.51 2.13 4.59
N PRO A 111 8.39 2.57 5.21
CA PRO A 111 7.34 3.27 4.49
C PRO A 111 7.84 4.55 3.81
N ILE A 112 8.80 5.25 4.41
CA ILE A 112 9.40 6.47 3.87
C ILE A 112 10.23 6.13 2.63
N LEU A 113 11.08 5.09 2.71
CA LEU A 113 11.87 4.61 1.57
C LEU A 113 10.98 4.27 0.37
N TYR A 114 9.92 3.48 0.60
CA TYR A 114 8.97 3.12 -0.46
C TYR A 114 8.17 4.34 -0.95
N GLY A 115 7.78 5.24 -0.06
CA GLY A 115 7.13 6.49 -0.43
C GLY A 115 8.00 7.36 -1.34
N LEU A 116 9.30 7.45 -1.09
CA LEU A 116 10.25 8.13 -1.99
C LEU A 116 10.33 7.44 -3.36
N ALA A 117 10.43 6.11 -3.40
CA ALA A 117 10.42 5.36 -4.66
C ALA A 117 9.11 5.56 -5.46
N ILE A 118 7.97 5.66 -4.76
CA ILE A 118 6.68 5.97 -5.37
C ILE A 118 6.66 7.38 -5.96
N GLN A 119 7.25 8.37 -5.29
CA GLN A 119 7.32 9.74 -5.84
C GLN A 119 8.07 9.76 -7.17
N GLU A 120 9.21 9.07 -7.25
CA GLU A 120 9.98 8.94 -8.49
C GLU A 120 9.19 8.22 -9.58
N ALA A 121 8.45 7.16 -9.22
CA ALA A 121 7.61 6.43 -10.17
C ALA A 121 6.45 7.28 -10.74
N ILE A 122 5.78 8.06 -9.88
CA ILE A 122 4.72 8.98 -10.31
C ILE A 122 5.28 10.06 -11.24
N GLU A 123 6.41 10.66 -10.86
CA GLU A 123 7.03 11.73 -11.64
C GLU A 123 7.52 11.23 -13.01
N ALA A 124 8.15 10.05 -13.06
CA ALA A 124 8.60 9.43 -14.31
C ALA A 124 7.42 9.00 -15.19
N GLY A 125 6.30 8.59 -14.59
CA GLY A 125 5.12 8.08 -15.28
C GLY A 125 4.10 9.14 -15.72
N LYS A 126 4.25 10.40 -15.29
CA LYS A 126 3.20 11.44 -15.43
C LYS A 126 2.76 11.78 -16.86
N SER A 127 3.56 11.44 -17.87
CA SER A 127 3.20 11.62 -19.29
C SER A 127 2.42 10.45 -19.88
N VAL A 128 2.34 9.33 -19.16
CA VAL A 128 1.72 8.08 -19.61
C VAL A 128 0.52 7.71 -18.75
N ILE A 129 0.60 7.91 -17.43
CA ILE A 129 -0.45 7.62 -16.48
C ILE A 129 -0.91 8.95 -15.86
N ASP A 130 -2.22 9.18 -15.89
CA ASP A 130 -2.81 10.32 -15.18
C ASP A 130 -2.37 10.32 -13.70
N PRO A 131 -1.83 11.42 -13.16
CA PRO A 131 -1.33 11.46 -11.78
C PRO A 131 -2.36 11.10 -10.71
N SER A 132 -3.64 11.44 -10.92
CA SER A 132 -4.73 11.08 -9.99
C SER A 132 -4.97 9.57 -10.00
N LEU A 133 -4.93 8.97 -11.19
CA LEU A 133 -4.99 7.51 -11.36
C LEU A 133 -3.76 6.82 -10.77
N ALA A 134 -2.56 7.37 -10.95
CA ALA A 134 -1.33 6.80 -10.38
C ALA A 134 -1.41 6.74 -8.84
N LEU A 135 -1.88 7.81 -8.20
CA LEU A 135 -2.14 7.83 -6.76
C LEU A 135 -3.16 6.77 -6.34
N LYS A 136 -4.25 6.60 -7.11
CA LYS A 136 -5.25 5.56 -6.85
C LYS A 136 -4.65 4.16 -6.92
N ILE A 137 -3.85 3.86 -7.95
CA ILE A 137 -3.16 2.55 -8.10
C ILE A 137 -2.28 2.27 -6.89
N VAL A 138 -1.50 3.26 -6.46
CA VAL A 138 -0.61 3.14 -5.30
C VAL A 138 -1.40 2.77 -4.06
N MET A 139 -2.46 3.51 -3.74
CA MET A 139 -3.18 3.32 -2.47
C MET A 139 -4.09 2.10 -2.46
N GLU A 140 -4.76 1.80 -3.57
CA GLU A 140 -5.54 0.56 -3.73
C GLU A 140 -4.65 -0.69 -3.67
N SER A 141 -3.34 -0.58 -3.91
CA SER A 141 -2.38 -1.67 -3.73
C SER A 141 -1.79 -1.67 -2.31
N ALA A 142 -1.33 -0.52 -1.82
CA ALA A 142 -0.59 -0.42 -0.56
C ALA A 142 -1.46 -0.78 0.66
N VAL A 143 -2.70 -0.30 0.70
CA VAL A 143 -3.61 -0.52 1.85
C VAL A 143 -3.90 -2.01 2.09
N PRO A 144 -4.36 -2.81 1.12
CA PRO A 144 -4.58 -4.24 1.33
C PRO A 144 -3.27 -5.00 1.54
N MET A 145 -2.20 -4.69 0.78
CA MET A 145 -0.94 -5.42 0.90
C MET A 145 -0.25 -5.20 2.25
N SER A 146 -0.49 -4.06 2.92
CA SER A 146 0.03 -3.83 4.28
C SER A 146 -0.59 -4.77 5.33
N LYS A 147 -1.71 -5.42 5.02
CA LYS A 147 -2.44 -6.30 5.95
C LYS A 147 -2.00 -7.75 5.81
N VAL A 148 -1.27 -8.09 4.76
CA VAL A 148 -0.96 -9.47 4.42
C VAL A 148 0.16 -10.02 5.30
N ASP A 149 -0.02 -11.24 5.80
CA ASP A 149 1.06 -12.02 6.38
C ASP A 149 1.85 -12.78 5.31
N LEU A 150 2.95 -12.17 4.86
CA LEU A 150 3.85 -12.74 3.85
C LEU A 150 4.48 -14.08 4.27
N ALA A 151 4.59 -14.38 5.57
CA ALA A 151 5.19 -15.63 6.04
C ALA A 151 4.24 -16.83 5.88
N ASN A 152 2.93 -16.58 5.82
CA ASN A 152 1.87 -17.60 5.85
C ASN A 152 0.94 -17.49 4.62
N LEU A 153 1.49 -17.09 3.48
CA LEU A 153 0.78 -16.69 2.25
C LEU A 153 0.61 -17.78 1.19
#